data_AF-T0ZIL8-F1
#
_entry.id   AF-T0ZIL8-F1
#
_cell.length_a   1.000
_cell.length_b   1.000
_cell.length_c   1.000
_cell.angle_alpha   90.00
_cell.angle_beta   90.00
_cell.angle_gamma   90.00
#
_symmetry.space_group_name_H-M   'P 1'
#
loop_
_entity.id
_entity.type
_entity.pdbx_description
1 polymer ?
#
loop_
_entity_poly.entity_id
_entity_poly.type
_entity_poly.pdbx_seq_one_letter_code
_entity_poly.pdbx_strand_id
1 'polypeptide(L)'
;GDSSIVRVRGRSIEPVADLKRTIAGKRYEGGQGEKDRATYATELVDLLRREGAAATAVIVAGPGFLKEEIVRRLQEADPKLVAKTKLYATSESGRVGVDELLRSGRATETLRGSVAAEEAEVVERLIRSLAGGVRAAVGPREVREAVE
;
A
#
# COMPACT_ATOMS: atom_id res chain seq x y z
N GLY A 1 15.41 -8.72 -8.92
CA GLY A 1 14.38 -7.89 -8.27
C GLY A 1 13.68 -8.78 -7.27
N ASP A 2 13.56 -8.31 -6.04
CA ASP A 2 12.77 -8.97 -4.99
C ASP A 2 11.91 -7.89 -4.34
N SER A 3 10.59 -8.09 -4.31
CA SER A 3 9.66 -7.11 -3.78
C SER A 3 8.44 -7.82 -3.21
N SER A 4 8.01 -7.35 -2.05
CA SER A 4 6.83 -7.88 -1.35
C SER A 4 5.83 -6.76 -1.19
N ILE A 5 4.57 -7.06 -1.48
CA ILE A 5 3.45 -6.15 -1.25
C ILE A 5 2.60 -6.73 -0.14
N VAL A 6 2.34 -5.89 0.87
CA VAL A 6 1.48 -6.23 2.00
C VAL A 6 0.40 -5.18 2.15
N ARG A 7 -0.75 -5.59 2.67
CA ARG A 7 -1.81 -4.70 3.10
C ARG A 7 -1.75 -4.57 4.61
N VAL A 8 -1.79 -3.34 5.10
CA VAL A 8 -1.79 -3.04 6.53
C VAL A 8 -3.14 -2.44 6.91
N ARG A 9 -3.82 -3.04 7.88
CA ARG A 9 -5.11 -2.58 8.42
C ARG A 9 -5.07 -2.64 9.94
N GLY A 10 -5.07 -1.49 10.61
CA GLY A 10 -4.87 -1.43 12.06
C GLY A 10 -3.59 -2.15 12.48
N ARG A 11 -3.72 -3.32 13.11
CA ARG A 11 -2.60 -4.20 13.50
C ARG A 11 -2.38 -5.41 12.58
N SER A 12 -3.26 -5.64 11.62
CA SER A 12 -3.19 -6.76 10.69
C SER A 12 -2.26 -6.43 9.52
N ILE A 13 -1.39 -7.39 9.19
CA ILE A 13 -0.50 -7.34 8.03
C ILE A 13 -0.82 -8.56 7.16
N GLU A 14 -1.42 -8.32 6.01
CA GLU A 14 -1.83 -9.35 5.06
C GLU A 14 -0.87 -9.36 3.86
N PRO A 15 -0.21 -10.49 3.53
CA PRO A 15 0.55 -10.58 2.29
C PRO A 15 -0.39 -10.51 1.09
N VAL A 16 -0.01 -9.74 0.07
CA VAL A 16 -0.76 -9.60 -1.19
C VAL A 16 -0.04 -10.30 -2.32
N ALA A 17 1.26 -10.01 -2.48
CA ALA A 17 2.08 -10.66 -3.50
C ALA A 17 3.56 -10.58 -3.15
N ASP A 18 4.31 -11.57 -3.62
CA ASP A 18 5.77 -11.56 -3.66
C ASP A 18 6.20 -11.67 -5.13
N LEU A 19 6.96 -10.69 -5.61
CA LEU A 19 7.48 -10.66 -6.96
C LEU A 19 8.99 -10.84 -6.93
N LYS A 20 9.45 -11.87 -7.63
CA LYS A 20 10.87 -12.14 -7.84
C LYS A 20 11.15 -12.20 -9.33
N ARG A 21 12.14 -11.43 -9.77
CA ARG A 21 12.64 -11.50 -11.14
C ARG A 21 14.16 -11.58 -11.18
N THR A 22 14.66 -12.51 -11.97
CA THR A 22 16.06 -12.51 -12.38
C THR A 22 16.25 -11.37 -13.37
N ILE A 23 17.17 -10.46 -13.05
CA ILE A 23 17.52 -9.34 -13.92
C ILE A 23 18.88 -9.65 -14.51
N ALA A 24 19.00 -9.68 -15.83
CA ALA A 24 20.28 -9.89 -16.49
C ALA A 24 21.31 -8.84 -16.02
N GLY A 25 22.53 -9.32 -15.69
CA GLY A 25 23.62 -8.46 -15.28
C GLY A 25 24.13 -7.56 -16.43
N LYS A 26 24.92 -6.53 -16.11
CA LYS A 26 25.50 -5.62 -17.12
C LYS A 26 26.43 -6.28 -18.14
N ARG A 27 26.79 -7.56 -17.95
CA ARG A 27 27.65 -8.34 -18.87
C ARG A 27 26.92 -8.97 -20.05
N TYR A 28 25.58 -8.90 -20.09
CA TYR A 28 24.82 -9.34 -21.26
C TYR A 28 24.74 -8.18 -22.25
N GLU A 29 25.41 -8.31 -23.39
CA GLU A 29 25.27 -7.38 -24.51
C GLU A 29 23.80 -7.33 -24.98
N GLY A 30 23.27 -6.13 -25.27
CA GLY A 30 21.93 -5.97 -25.86
C GLY A 30 20.84 -5.35 -24.98
N GLY A 31 21.16 -4.75 -23.83
CA GLY A 31 20.20 -3.98 -23.02
C GLY A 31 19.10 -4.81 -22.34
N GLN A 32 19.24 -6.15 -22.33
CA GLN A 32 18.25 -7.06 -21.76
C GLN A 32 18.00 -6.77 -20.28
N GLY A 33 19.04 -6.48 -19.50
CA GLY A 33 18.88 -6.16 -18.08
C GLY A 33 18.11 -4.86 -17.82
N GLU A 34 18.11 -3.92 -18.76
CA GLU A 34 17.30 -2.71 -18.67
C GLU A 34 15.83 -3.00 -19.02
N LYS A 35 15.59 -3.81 -20.06
CA LYS A 35 14.24 -4.29 -20.40
C LYS A 35 13.62 -5.11 -19.26
N ASP A 36 14.39 -5.99 -18.62
CA ASP A 36 13.94 -6.79 -17.49
C ASP A 36 13.56 -5.90 -16.30
N ARG A 37 14.39 -4.88 -15.99
CA ARG A 37 14.07 -3.87 -14.95
C ARG A 37 12.82 -3.09 -15.29
N ALA A 38 12.71 -2.63 -16.54
CA ALA A 38 11.57 -1.85 -16.97
C ALA A 38 10.28 -2.66 -16.90
N THR A 39 10.32 -3.94 -17.29
CA THR A 39 9.20 -4.86 -17.17
C THR A 39 8.82 -5.08 -15.71
N TYR A 40 9.82 -5.33 -14.86
CA TYR A 40 9.61 -5.51 -13.42
C TYR A 40 8.97 -4.29 -12.75
N ALA A 41 9.44 -3.08 -13.09
CA ALA A 41 8.86 -1.85 -12.58
C ALA A 41 7.42 -1.64 -13.07
N THR A 42 7.09 -1.99 -14.33
CA THR A 42 5.71 -1.95 -14.83
C THR A 42 4.79 -2.88 -14.05
N GLU A 43 5.22 -4.13 -13.81
CA GLU A 43 4.42 -5.10 -13.05
C GLU A 43 4.11 -4.60 -11.62
N LEU A 44 5.09 -4.00 -10.95
CA LEU A 44 4.90 -3.42 -9.63
C LEU A 44 3.93 -2.23 -9.66
N VAL A 45 4.03 -1.35 -10.66
CA VAL A 45 3.13 -0.21 -10.83
C VAL A 45 1.71 -0.68 -11.06
N ASP A 46 1.49 -1.67 -11.93
CA ASP A 46 0.16 -2.20 -12.20
C ASP A 46 -0.47 -2.84 -10.96
N LEU A 47 0.33 -3.56 -10.16
CA LEU A 47 -0.14 -4.15 -8.92
C LEU A 47 -0.47 -3.07 -7.87
N LEU A 48 0.37 -2.04 -7.75
CA LEU A 48 0.09 -0.90 -6.88
C LEU A 48 -1.16 -0.14 -7.28
N ARG A 49 -1.46 -0.01 -8.58
CA ARG A 49 -2.70 0.62 -9.07
C ARG A 49 -3.93 -0.19 -8.68
N ARG A 50 -3.87 -1.52 -8.82
CA ARG A 50 -4.98 -2.42 -8.45
C ARG A 50 -5.26 -2.39 -6.95
N GLU A 51 -4.21 -2.54 -6.14
CA GLU A 51 -4.34 -2.69 -4.69
C GLU A 51 -4.44 -1.36 -3.96
N GLY A 52 -3.72 -0.34 -4.43
CA GLY A 52 -3.63 0.97 -3.82
C GLY A 52 -4.83 1.87 -4.07
N ALA A 53 -5.73 1.51 -4.98
CA ALA A 53 -6.96 2.27 -5.24
C ALA A 53 -7.79 2.47 -3.96
N ALA A 54 -7.98 1.39 -3.18
CA ALA A 54 -8.73 1.40 -1.93
C ALA A 54 -7.90 1.78 -0.69
N ALA A 55 -6.59 1.99 -0.84
CA ALA A 55 -5.72 2.32 0.29
C ALA A 55 -5.83 3.81 0.66
N THR A 56 -5.81 4.12 1.95
CA THR A 56 -5.73 5.49 2.50
C THR A 56 -4.34 6.10 2.27
N ALA A 57 -3.29 5.27 2.33
CA ALA A 57 -1.90 5.64 2.07
C ALA A 57 -1.17 4.47 1.38
N VAL A 58 -0.17 4.80 0.58
CA VAL A 58 0.73 3.82 -0.05
C VAL A 58 2.15 4.07 0.43
N ILE A 59 2.86 3.01 0.77
CA ILE A 59 4.24 3.06 1.23
C ILE A 59 5.08 2.26 0.24
N VAL A 60 6.11 2.91 -0.32
CA VAL A 60 7.11 2.23 -1.15
C VAL A 60 8.46 2.31 -0.45
N ALA A 61 9.02 1.14 -0.16
CA ALA A 61 10.25 1.01 0.60
C ALA A 61 11.23 0.08 -0.11
N GLY A 62 12.51 0.43 -0.10
CA GLY A 62 13.53 -0.41 -0.69
C GLY A 62 14.89 0.27 -0.82
N PRO A 63 15.97 -0.51 -1.02
CA PRO A 63 17.28 0.01 -1.34
C PRO A 63 17.35 0.50 -2.80
N GLY A 64 18.28 1.42 -3.07
CA GLY A 64 18.57 1.89 -4.44
C GLY A 64 17.47 2.75 -5.06
N PHE A 65 17.39 2.77 -6.40
CA PHE A 65 16.62 3.75 -7.18
C PHE A 65 15.25 3.25 -7.69
N LEU A 66 14.91 1.98 -7.43
CA LEU A 66 13.68 1.38 -7.97
C LEU A 66 12.42 2.05 -7.39
N LYS A 67 12.45 2.46 -6.12
CA LYS A 67 11.31 3.14 -5.48
C LYS A 67 11.02 4.51 -6.12
N GLU A 68 12.05 5.25 -6.50
CA GLU A 68 11.93 6.51 -7.23
C GLU A 68 11.39 6.28 -8.66
N GLU A 69 11.87 5.23 -9.34
CA GLU A 69 11.36 4.84 -10.65
C GLU A 69 9.86 4.46 -10.60
N ILE A 70 9.44 3.71 -9.58
CA ILE A 70 8.04 3.34 -9.36
C ILE A 70 7.19 4.60 -9.17
N VAL A 71 7.62 5.56 -8.35
CA VAL A 71 6.88 6.81 -8.13
C VAL A 71 6.77 7.63 -9.41
N ARG A 72 7.86 7.72 -10.20
CA ARG A 72 7.82 8.42 -11.49
C ARG A 72 6.81 7.81 -12.45
N ARG A 73 6.80 6.48 -12.58
CA ARG A 73 5.84 5.76 -13.44
C ARG A 73 4.40 5.88 -12.91
N LEU A 74 4.21 5.82 -11.59
CA LEU A 74 2.90 6.06 -10.99
C LEU A 74 2.42 7.49 -11.24
N GLN A 75 3.30 8.49 -11.27
CA GLN A 75 2.91 9.88 -11.51
C GLN A 75 2.32 10.06 -12.91
N GLU A 76 2.83 9.31 -13.88
CA GLU A 76 2.33 9.30 -15.25
C GLU A 76 1.02 8.49 -15.37
N ALA A 77 0.89 7.39 -14.61
CA ALA A 77 -0.23 6.45 -14.74
C ALA A 77 -1.44 6.73 -13.83
N ASP A 78 -1.21 7.22 -12.61
CA ASP A 78 -2.22 7.54 -11.59
C ASP A 78 -1.71 8.60 -10.59
N PRO A 79 -1.86 9.90 -10.92
CA PRO A 79 -1.43 11.00 -10.05
C PRO A 79 -2.10 11.00 -8.67
N LYS A 80 -3.34 10.50 -8.57
CA LYS A 80 -4.08 10.46 -7.29
C LYS A 80 -3.46 9.45 -6.35
N LEU A 81 -3.01 8.31 -6.89
CA LEU A 81 -2.30 7.31 -6.12
C LEU A 81 -0.93 7.80 -5.64
N VAL A 82 -0.20 8.57 -6.47
CA VAL A 82 1.06 9.19 -6.04
C VAL A 82 0.87 10.20 -4.92
N ALA A 83 -0.20 10.98 -4.94
CA ALA A 83 -0.45 12.00 -3.90
C ALA A 83 -0.50 11.41 -2.48
N LYS A 84 -0.94 10.15 -2.34
CA LYS A 84 -0.97 9.41 -1.07
C LYS A 84 0.20 8.42 -0.88
N THR A 85 1.19 8.46 -1.78
CA THR A 85 2.38 7.62 -1.70
C THR A 85 3.50 8.28 -0.89
N LYS A 86 4.14 7.51 0.00
CA LYS A 86 5.33 7.93 0.76
C LYS A 86 6.49 6.97 0.51
N LEU A 87 7.68 7.55 0.32
CA LEU A 87 8.90 6.81 0.08
C LEU A 87 9.69 6.62 1.37
N TYR A 88 10.24 5.42 1.57
CA TYR A 88 11.15 5.13 2.67
C TYR A 88 12.37 4.37 2.16
N ALA A 89 13.54 4.65 2.74
CA ALA A 89 14.74 3.87 2.51
C ALA A 89 14.81 2.69 3.49
N THR A 90 15.17 1.51 2.99
CA THR A 90 15.46 0.31 3.79
C THR A 90 16.80 -0.27 3.34
N SER A 91 17.44 -1.04 4.22
CA SER A 91 18.65 -1.78 3.83
C SER A 91 18.32 -2.97 2.94
N GLU A 92 17.18 -3.61 3.19
CA GLU A 92 16.77 -4.83 2.51
C GLU A 92 15.52 -4.62 1.66
N SER A 93 15.33 -5.50 0.68
CA SER A 93 14.13 -5.57 -0.15
C SER A 93 13.19 -6.69 0.31
N GLY A 94 12.03 -6.81 -0.35
CA GLY A 94 11.05 -7.87 -0.03
C GLY A 94 10.51 -7.78 1.39
N ARG A 95 10.10 -8.93 1.94
CA ARG A 95 9.47 -9.02 3.27
C ARG A 95 10.37 -8.54 4.40
N VAL A 96 11.67 -8.78 4.30
CA VAL A 96 12.64 -8.33 5.32
C VAL A 96 12.66 -6.81 5.42
N GLY A 97 12.68 -6.10 4.28
CA GLY A 97 12.60 -4.64 4.25
C GLY A 97 11.29 -4.09 4.82
N VAL A 98 10.17 -4.77 4.58
CA VAL A 98 8.87 -4.42 5.18
C VAL A 98 8.93 -4.54 6.71
N ASP A 99 9.41 -5.67 7.22
CA ASP A 99 9.48 -5.91 8.67
C ASP A 99 10.47 -4.95 9.35
N GLU A 100 11.59 -4.63 8.70
CA GLU A 100 12.54 -3.61 9.14
C GLU A 100 11.87 -2.24 9.27
N LEU A 101 11.15 -1.81 8.23
CA LEU A 101 10.48 -0.51 8.22
C LEU A 101 9.44 -0.40 9.33
N LEU A 102 8.59 -1.42 9.48
CA LEU A 102 7.55 -1.43 10.50
C LEU A 102 8.15 -1.43 11.92
N ARG A 103 9.15 -2.26 12.18
CA ARG A 103 9.81 -2.34 13.50
C ARG A 103 10.53 -1.06 13.87
N SER A 104 11.12 -0.38 12.89
CA SER A 104 11.84 0.88 13.10
C SER A 104 10.94 2.05 13.50
N GLY A 105 9.62 1.93 13.34
CA GLY A 105 8.66 2.99 13.64
C GLY A 105 8.69 4.17 12.67
N ARG A 106 9.54 4.17 11.65
CA ARG A 106 9.65 5.26 10.65
C ARG A 106 8.35 5.48 9.86
N ALA A 107 7.57 4.42 9.66
CA ALA A 107 6.27 4.48 8.98
C ALA A 107 5.09 4.80 9.92
N THR A 108 5.31 4.95 11.23
CA THR A 108 4.24 5.03 12.24
C THR A 108 3.28 6.19 11.99
N GLU A 109 3.79 7.37 11.63
CA GLU A 109 2.94 8.54 11.40
C GLU A 109 2.00 8.34 10.21
N THR A 110 2.54 7.86 9.07
CA THR A 110 1.76 7.53 7.88
C THR A 110 0.69 6.47 8.17
N LEU A 111 1.03 5.44 8.96
CA LEU A 111 0.09 4.40 9.35
C LEU A 111 -0.98 4.91 10.33
N ARG A 112 -0.63 5.78 11.29
CA ARG A 112 -1.59 6.39 12.22
C ARG A 112 -2.58 7.28 11.50
N GLY A 113 -2.11 8.09 10.55
CA GLY A 113 -2.99 8.92 9.71
C GLY A 113 -4.00 8.08 8.92
N SER A 114 -3.56 6.91 8.41
CA SER A 114 -4.45 5.95 7.75
C SER A 114 -5.54 5.42 8.69
N VAL A 115 -5.18 4.97 9.89
CA VAL A 115 -6.15 4.42 10.86
C VAL A 115 -7.18 5.48 11.26
N ALA A 116 -6.72 6.69 11.58
CA ALA A 116 -7.60 7.78 11.95
C ALA A 116 -8.59 8.14 10.81
N ALA A 117 -8.12 8.13 9.55
CA ALA A 117 -8.97 8.38 8.39
C ALA A 117 -10.04 7.29 8.22
N GLU A 118 -9.68 6.02 8.40
CA GLU A 118 -10.62 4.89 8.31
C GLU A 118 -11.68 4.94 9.41
N GLU A 119 -11.26 5.21 10.66
CA GLU A 119 -12.17 5.35 11.80
C GLU A 119 -13.14 6.53 11.62
N ALA A 120 -12.64 7.68 11.14
CA ALA A 120 -13.48 8.84 10.85
C ALA A 120 -14.53 8.54 9.77
N GLU A 121 -14.15 7.82 8.70
CA GLU A 121 -15.08 7.44 7.63
C GLU A 121 -16.19 6.52 8.15
N VAL A 122 -15.87 5.57 9.04
CA VAL A 122 -16.85 4.68 9.68
C VAL A 122 -17.86 5.50 10.51
N VAL A 123 -17.38 6.43 11.33
CA VAL A 123 -18.24 7.30 12.14
C VAL A 123 -19.13 8.17 11.25
N GLU A 124 -18.58 8.75 10.19
CA GLU A 124 -19.35 9.59 9.28
C GLU A 124 -20.44 8.80 8.54
N ARG A 125 -20.16 7.56 8.12
CA ARG A 125 -21.17 6.65 7.55
C ARG A 125 -22.30 6.35 8.54
N LEU A 126 -21.97 6.14 9.81
CA LEU A 126 -22.97 5.93 10.86
C LEU A 126 -23.87 7.16 11.03
N ILE A 127 -23.28 8.35 11.16
CA ILE A 127 -24.03 9.62 11.32
C ILE A 127 -24.96 9.85 10.13
N ARG A 128 -24.48 9.65 8.89
CA ARG A 128 -25.31 9.77 7.68
C ARG A 128 -26.48 8.79 7.69
N SER A 129 -26.25 7.56 8.16
CA SER A 129 -27.30 6.53 8.23
C SER A 129 -28.38 6.87 9.26
N LEU A 130 -27.96 7.42 10.41
CA LEU A 130 -28.88 7.91 11.44
C LEU A 130 -29.70 9.12 10.95
N ALA A 131 -29.05 10.09 10.30
CA ALA A 131 -29.70 11.28 9.78
C ALA A 131 -30.66 10.98 8.61
N GLY A 132 -30.33 9.98 7.79
CA GLY A 132 -31.14 9.55 6.64
C GLY A 132 -32.30 8.60 6.97
N GLY A 133 -32.47 8.20 8.24
CA GLY A 133 -33.51 7.25 8.65
C GLY A 133 -33.31 5.83 8.10
N VAL A 134 -32.07 5.48 7.75
CA VAL A 134 -31.68 4.16 7.19
C VAL A 134 -31.25 3.22 8.32
N ARG A 135 -31.12 1.91 8.03
CA ARG A 135 -30.71 0.87 9.01
C ARG A 135 -29.36 1.19 9.68
N ALA A 136 -29.42 1.83 10.83
CA ALA A 136 -28.32 2.00 11.75
C ALA A 136 -28.84 1.71 13.16
N ALA A 137 -28.01 1.06 13.98
CA ALA A 137 -28.35 0.73 15.36
C ALA A 137 -27.30 1.37 16.27
N VAL A 138 -27.76 2.10 17.29
CA VAL A 138 -26.86 2.74 18.26
C VAL A 138 -27.29 2.40 19.67
N GLY A 139 -26.43 1.65 20.36
CA GLY A 139 -26.62 1.27 21.75
C GLY A 139 -26.90 -0.23 21.95
N PRO A 140 -26.74 -0.74 23.18
CA PRO A 140 -26.66 -2.19 23.42
C PRO A 140 -27.93 -2.98 23.10
N ARG A 141 -29.11 -2.35 23.09
CA ARG A 141 -30.39 -2.99 22.78
C ARG A 141 -30.64 -3.04 21.28
N GLU A 142 -30.61 -1.89 20.61
CA GLU A 142 -30.80 -1.79 19.17
C GLU A 142 -29.77 -2.63 18.39
N VAL A 143 -28.50 -2.63 18.84
CA VAL A 143 -27.47 -3.47 18.23
C VAL A 143 -27.85 -4.93 18.38
N ARG A 144 -28.28 -5.38 19.56
CA ARG A 144 -28.67 -6.77 19.81
C ARG A 144 -29.82 -7.22 18.91
N GLU A 145 -30.86 -6.41 18.79
CA GLU A 145 -32.00 -6.67 17.91
C GLU A 145 -31.60 -6.70 16.42
N ALA A 146 -30.52 -6.01 16.03
CA ALA A 146 -30.05 -5.98 14.65
C ALA A 146 -29.09 -7.13 14.27
N VAL A 147 -28.48 -7.83 15.25
CA VAL A 147 -27.60 -9.00 15.00
C VAL A 147 -28.27 -10.35 15.22
N GLU A 148 -29.44 -10.38 15.85
CA GLU A 148 -30.32 -11.58 15.92
C GLU A 148 -31.11 -11.79 14.63
#